data_AF-A0A077EHW8-F1
#
_entry.id   AF-A0A077EHW8-F1
#
_cell.length_a   1.000
_cell.length_b   1.000
_cell.length_c   1.000
_cell.angle_alpha   90.00
_cell.angle_beta   90.00
_cell.angle_gamma   90.00
#
_symmetry.space_group_name_H-M   'P 1'
#
loop_
_entity.id
_entity.type
_entity.pdbx_description
1 polymer ?
#
loop_
_entity_poly.entity_id
_entity_poly.type
_entity_poly.pdbx_seq_one_letter_code
_entity_poly.pdbx_strand_id
1 'polypeptide(L)'
;MNKIVVLFLMILLASCATKTITNVFDDTYGYSEKNPIKVGDHSPANSNKYLSSLIGPNEEEVTFGRVGSCCAFKTKNALFGDTGLLDRYWVTYEGKKDTVYMYVNIYDKAELGIPKGFKRK
;
A
#
# COMPACT_ATOMS: atom_id res chain seq x y z
N MET A 1 7.57 -61.79 31.25
CA MET A 1 8.49 -60.64 31.11
C MET A 1 8.51 -60.25 29.64
N ASN A 2 8.00 -59.07 29.29
CA ASN A 2 8.49 -58.24 28.18
C ASN A 2 7.66 -56.94 28.18
N LYS A 3 8.31 -55.87 28.63
CA LYS A 3 7.73 -54.54 28.80
C LYS A 3 7.59 -53.91 27.42
N ILE A 4 6.36 -53.67 26.98
CA ILE A 4 6.06 -52.90 25.76
C ILE A 4 6.38 -51.44 26.09
N VAL A 5 7.49 -50.94 25.56
CA VAL A 5 7.89 -49.54 25.63
C VAL A 5 7.08 -48.79 24.57
N VAL A 6 5.96 -48.20 24.97
CA VAL A 6 5.19 -47.28 24.12
C VAL A 6 5.93 -45.94 24.12
N LEU A 7 6.72 -45.71 23.08
CA LEU A 7 7.41 -44.45 22.84
C LEU A 7 6.39 -43.39 22.42
N PHE A 8 5.87 -42.63 23.38
CA PHE A 8 5.02 -41.46 23.12
C PHE A 8 5.89 -40.36 22.50
N LEU A 9 5.82 -40.24 21.17
CA LEU A 9 6.40 -39.14 20.42
C LEU A 9 5.57 -37.87 20.70
N MET A 10 5.98 -37.08 21.70
CA MET A 10 5.44 -35.73 21.92
C MET A 10 5.89 -34.85 20.75
N ILE A 11 5.02 -34.71 19.74
CA ILE A 11 5.20 -33.72 18.67
C ILE A 11 4.88 -32.36 19.29
N LEU A 12 5.93 -31.59 19.59
CA LEU A 12 5.82 -30.17 19.92
C LEU A 12 5.38 -29.41 18.67
N LEU A 13 4.08 -29.19 18.52
CA LEU A 13 3.53 -28.21 17.59
C LEU A 13 3.93 -26.82 18.11
N ALA A 14 5.09 -26.32 17.66
CA ALA A 14 5.44 -24.92 17.81
C ALA A 14 4.46 -24.09 16.99
N SER A 15 3.38 -23.61 17.62
CA SER A 15 2.47 -22.66 16.99
C SER A 15 3.24 -21.35 16.85
N CYS A 16 3.77 -21.08 15.66
CA CYS A 16 4.27 -19.77 15.32
C CYS A 16 3.06 -18.85 15.24
N ALA A 17 2.79 -18.12 16.32
CA ALA A 17 1.78 -17.06 16.31
C ALA A 17 2.32 -15.92 15.44
N THR A 18 1.92 -15.89 14.17
CA THR A 18 2.21 -14.78 13.28
C THR A 18 1.47 -13.56 13.80
N LYS A 19 2.18 -12.64 14.47
CA LYS A 19 1.63 -11.35 14.88
C LYS A 19 1.41 -10.53 13.61
N THR A 20 0.18 -10.51 13.10
CA THR A 20 -0.20 -9.63 12.00
C THR A 20 -0.12 -8.19 12.49
N ILE A 21 1.01 -7.52 12.24
CA ILE A 21 1.11 -6.08 12.43
C ILE A 21 0.41 -5.46 11.22
N THR A 22 -0.89 -5.22 11.31
CA THR A 22 -1.55 -4.31 10.38
C THR A 22 -1.16 -2.90 10.83
N ASN A 23 -0.22 -2.26 10.14
CA ASN A 23 -0.08 -0.82 10.27
C ASN A 23 -1.41 -0.19 9.82
N VAL A 24 -2.13 0.38 10.78
CA VAL A 24 -3.38 1.08 10.53
C VAL A 24 -3.02 2.47 10.03
N PHE A 25 -3.14 2.67 8.73
CA PHE A 25 -3.01 3.98 8.11
C PHE A 25 -4.28 4.79 8.41
N ASP A 26 -4.12 6.07 8.73
CA ASP A 26 -5.26 6.95 9.00
C ASP A 26 -6.03 7.29 7.71
N ASP A 27 -7.20 7.91 7.89
CA ASP A 27 -8.14 8.26 6.81
C ASP A 27 -7.56 9.23 5.76
N THR A 28 -6.41 9.86 6.01
CA THR A 28 -5.76 10.80 5.07
C THR A 28 -4.73 10.13 4.16
N TYR A 29 -4.39 8.86 4.42
CA TYR A 29 -3.37 8.14 3.67
C TYR A 29 -3.75 8.01 2.18
N GLY A 30 -2.86 8.52 1.33
CA GLY A 30 -3.07 8.64 -0.11
C GLY A 30 -3.95 9.82 -0.53
N TYR A 31 -4.78 10.37 0.35
CA TYR A 31 -5.73 11.44 0.02
C TYR A 31 -5.21 12.85 0.30
N SER A 32 -4.05 12.99 0.95
CA SER A 32 -3.45 14.30 1.24
C SER A 32 -2.00 14.38 0.80
N GLU A 33 -1.57 15.60 0.47
CA GLU A 33 -0.17 15.92 0.16
C GLU A 33 0.78 15.62 1.33
N LYS A 34 0.26 15.72 2.57
CA LYS A 34 1.02 15.46 3.80
C LYS A 34 1.14 13.97 4.12
N ASN A 35 0.27 13.14 3.55
CA ASN A 35 0.25 11.70 3.73
C ASN A 35 0.16 10.95 2.40
N PRO A 36 1.12 11.16 1.47
CA PRO A 36 1.07 10.54 0.15
C PRO A 36 1.48 9.06 0.20
N ILE A 37 1.09 8.31 -0.82
CA ILE A 37 1.57 6.94 -1.03
C ILE A 37 3.03 7.01 -1.48
N LYS A 38 3.94 6.44 -0.70
CA LYS A 38 5.40 6.50 -0.94
C LYS A 38 5.91 5.25 -1.65
N VAL A 39 5.74 5.21 -2.97
CA VAL A 39 6.12 4.05 -3.80
C VAL A 39 7.63 3.99 -4.10
N GLY A 40 8.33 5.12 -4.00
CA GLY A 40 9.77 5.22 -4.16
C GLY A 40 10.33 4.76 -5.51
N ASP A 41 11.65 4.60 -5.54
CA ASP A 41 12.45 4.08 -6.65
C ASP A 41 12.35 4.88 -7.97
N HIS A 42 11.91 6.14 -7.93
CA HIS A 42 11.76 7.05 -9.07
C HIS A 42 10.93 6.46 -10.23
N SER A 43 9.98 5.59 -9.90
CA SER A 43 9.31 4.74 -10.89
C SER A 43 7.82 5.08 -10.99
N PRO A 44 7.39 5.76 -12.07
CA PRO A 44 5.97 5.90 -12.39
C PRO A 44 5.27 4.53 -12.56
N ALA A 45 6.02 3.50 -12.96
CA ALA A 45 5.51 2.14 -13.03
C ALA A 45 5.16 1.57 -11.65
N ASN A 46 5.86 1.97 -10.59
CA ASN A 46 5.49 1.59 -9.22
C ASN A 46 4.18 2.25 -8.79
N SER A 47 3.93 3.51 -9.19
CA SER A 47 2.63 4.17 -8.97
C SER A 47 1.50 3.39 -9.63
N ASN A 48 1.67 3.02 -10.90
CA ASN A 48 0.67 2.25 -11.63
C ASN A 48 0.47 0.86 -11.01
N LYS A 49 1.55 0.16 -10.64
CA LYS A 49 1.48 -1.14 -9.97
C LYS A 49 0.72 -1.06 -8.64
N TYR A 50 0.98 -0.02 -7.84
CA TYR A 50 0.27 0.21 -6.60
C TYR A 50 -1.23 0.43 -6.85
N LEU A 51 -1.59 1.34 -7.75
CA LEU A 51 -2.98 1.68 -8.05
C LEU A 51 -3.74 0.50 -8.67
N SER A 52 -3.12 -0.27 -9.56
CA SER A 52 -3.70 -1.50 -10.14
C SER A 52 -3.87 -2.63 -9.14
N SER A 53 -3.24 -2.56 -7.96
CA SER A 53 -3.45 -3.55 -6.89
C SER A 53 -4.66 -3.24 -6.02
N LEU A 54 -5.28 -2.07 -6.20
CA LEU A 54 -6.47 -1.66 -5.47
C LEU A 54 -7.72 -2.21 -6.14
N ILE A 55 -8.69 -2.60 -5.32
CA ILE A 55 -10.06 -2.94 -5.72
C ILE A 55 -11.05 -2.17 -4.85
N GLY A 56 -12.28 -2.01 -5.33
CA GLY A 56 -13.36 -1.47 -4.53
C GLY A 56 -13.75 -2.37 -3.34
N PRO A 57 -14.58 -1.88 -2.42
CA PRO A 57 -14.98 -2.63 -1.22
C PRO A 57 -15.73 -3.92 -1.52
N ASN A 58 -16.33 -4.07 -2.72
CA ASN A 58 -17.02 -5.27 -3.20
C ASN A 58 -16.29 -5.91 -4.38
N GLU A 59 -14.95 -5.81 -4.41
CA GLU A 59 -14.09 -6.39 -5.44
C GLU A 59 -14.22 -5.75 -6.83
N GLU A 60 -14.77 -4.54 -6.90
CA GLU A 60 -14.89 -3.78 -8.14
C GLU A 60 -13.50 -3.42 -8.70
N GLU A 61 -13.34 -3.51 -10.03
CA GLU A 61 -12.10 -3.11 -10.68
C GLU A 61 -11.87 -1.60 -10.55
N VAL A 62 -10.66 -1.23 -10.12
CA VAL A 62 -10.26 0.17 -10.00
C VAL A 62 -9.75 0.69 -11.35
N THR A 63 -10.30 1.82 -11.77
CA THR A 63 -9.80 2.60 -12.90
C THR A 63 -9.15 3.88 -12.39
N PHE A 64 -8.01 4.25 -12.97
CA PHE A 64 -7.28 5.44 -12.57
C PHE A 64 -6.56 6.09 -13.76
N GLY A 65 -6.21 7.36 -13.58
CA GLY A 65 -5.39 8.08 -14.55
C GLY A 65 -4.60 9.21 -13.90
N ARG A 66 -3.43 9.49 -14.46
CA ARG A 66 -2.55 10.55 -13.96
C ARG A 66 -3.10 11.91 -14.36
N VAL A 67 -3.25 12.80 -13.38
CA VAL A 67 -3.65 14.19 -13.57
C VAL A 67 -2.42 15.05 -13.91
N GLY A 68 -1.31 14.83 -13.21
CA GLY A 68 -0.10 15.63 -13.34
C GLY A 68 0.74 15.61 -12.07
N SER A 69 1.91 16.24 -12.13
CA SER A 69 2.71 16.52 -10.94
C SER A 69 2.23 17.81 -10.26
N CYS A 70 2.35 17.88 -8.94
CA CYS A 70 1.98 19.03 -8.12
C CYS A 70 2.83 19.07 -6.85
N CYS A 71 2.48 19.99 -5.94
CA CYS A 71 2.71 19.79 -4.52
C CYS A 71 4.19 19.59 -4.19
N ALA A 72 4.96 20.68 -4.29
CA ALA A 72 6.39 20.65 -4.02
C ALA A 72 6.66 20.28 -2.56
N PHE A 73 7.59 19.37 -2.35
CA PHE A 73 8.01 18.93 -1.01
C PHE A 73 9.52 18.70 -0.98
N LYS A 74 10.09 18.75 0.22
CA LYS A 74 11.51 18.51 0.42
C LYS A 74 11.81 17.02 0.52
N THR A 75 12.79 16.55 -0.26
CA THR A 75 13.32 15.19 -0.17
C THR A 75 14.79 15.15 -0.60
N LYS A 76 15.58 14.31 0.07
CA LYS A 76 16.97 14.03 -0.31
C LYS A 76 17.07 13.09 -1.52
N ASN A 77 15.96 12.44 -1.88
CA ASN A 77 15.87 11.56 -3.02
C ASN A 77 15.43 12.32 -4.28
N ALA A 78 15.50 13.65 -4.32
CA ALA A 78 15.19 14.39 -5.55
C ALA A 78 16.26 14.14 -6.63
N LEU A 79 15.87 14.19 -7.90
CA LEU A 79 16.83 14.09 -9.02
C LEU A 79 17.75 15.32 -9.10
N PHE A 80 17.23 16.49 -8.75
CA PHE A 80 17.96 17.75 -8.74
C PHE A 80 17.62 18.55 -7.50
N GLY A 81 18.65 19.05 -6.81
CA GLY A 81 18.47 19.75 -5.54
C GLY A 81 17.83 18.87 -4.47
N ASP A 82 16.92 19.44 -3.70
CA ASP A 82 16.28 18.82 -2.54
C ASP A 82 14.74 18.86 -2.63
N THR A 83 14.19 19.07 -3.83
CA THR A 83 12.76 19.32 -4.04
C THR A 83 12.17 18.31 -5.02
N GLY A 84 11.17 17.57 -4.57
CA GLY A 84 10.34 16.67 -5.38
C GLY A 84 8.95 17.24 -5.62
N LEU A 85 8.24 16.67 -6.59
CA LEU A 85 6.83 16.94 -6.87
C LEU A 85 6.02 15.66 -6.69
N LEU A 86 4.91 15.72 -5.96
CA LEU A 86 3.99 14.57 -5.89
C LEU A 86 3.27 14.41 -7.22
N ASP A 87 2.91 13.17 -7.56
CA ASP A 87 2.02 12.88 -8.67
C ASP A 87 0.60 12.71 -8.18
N ARG A 88 -0.35 13.38 -8.83
CA ARG A 88 -1.78 13.26 -8.52
C ARG A 88 -2.46 12.36 -9.54
N TYR A 89 -3.26 11.43 -9.05
CA TYR A 89 -4.06 10.50 -9.83
C TYR A 89 -5.52 10.68 -9.50
N TRP A 90 -6.40 10.63 -10.51
CA TRP A 90 -7.81 10.38 -10.27
C TRP A 90 -8.01 8.87 -10.18
N VAL A 91 -8.87 8.42 -9.27
CA VAL A 91 -9.11 7.00 -8.98
C VAL A 91 -10.60 6.78 -8.75
N THR A 92 -11.15 5.75 -9.36
CA THR A 92 -12.56 5.34 -9.21
C THR A 92 -12.70 3.82 -9.38
N TYR A 93 -13.90 3.29 -9.15
CA TYR A 93 -14.27 1.90 -9.43
C TYR A 93 -15.74 1.84 -9.84
N GLU A 94 -16.17 0.71 -10.41
CA GLU A 94 -17.56 0.52 -10.85
C GLU A 94 -18.56 0.79 -9.71
N GLY A 95 -19.63 1.53 -9.98
CA GLY A 95 -20.64 1.87 -8.98
C GLY A 95 -20.24 2.97 -7.98
N LYS A 96 -19.00 3.47 -8.02
CA LYS A 96 -18.59 4.63 -7.22
C LYS A 96 -19.23 5.91 -7.78
N LYS A 97 -19.91 6.68 -6.93
CA LYS A 97 -20.52 7.96 -7.33
C LYS A 97 -19.51 9.07 -7.58
N ASP A 98 -18.39 9.07 -6.85
CA ASP A 98 -17.40 10.14 -6.87
C ASP A 98 -16.02 9.62 -7.23
N THR A 99 -15.33 10.33 -8.11
CA THR A 99 -13.90 10.16 -8.36
C THR A 99 -13.10 10.78 -7.22
N VAL A 100 -12.12 10.05 -6.69
CA VAL A 100 -11.21 10.56 -5.65
C VAL A 100 -9.84 10.89 -6.25
N TYR A 101 -9.11 11.79 -5.60
CA TYR A 101 -7.73 12.09 -5.98
C TYR A 101 -6.76 11.47 -4.97
N MET A 102 -5.74 10.80 -5.49
CA MET A 102 -4.65 10.25 -4.69
C MET A 102 -3.33 10.92 -5.02
N TYR A 103 -2.51 11.13 -4.00
CA TYR A 103 -1.18 11.72 -4.08
C TYR A 103 -0.13 10.62 -3.91
N VAL A 104 0.78 10.54 -4.87
CA VAL A 104 1.82 9.51 -4.94
C VAL A 104 3.19 10.17 -4.96
N ASN A 105 4.05 9.75 -4.04
CA ASN A 105 5.45 10.12 -3.96
C ASN A 105 6.29 9.01 -4.58
N ILE A 106 6.93 9.30 -5.72
CA ILE A 106 7.81 8.37 -6.42
C ILE A 106 9.27 8.43 -5.94
N TYR A 107 9.62 9.38 -5.08
CA TYR A 107 10.99 9.60 -4.63
C TYR A 107 11.27 8.81 -3.35
N ASP A 108 10.40 8.98 -2.35
CA ASP A 108 10.56 8.33 -1.06
C ASP A 108 9.81 7.00 -1.02
N LYS A 109 10.40 6.03 -0.30
CA LYS A 109 9.83 4.71 -0.07
C LYS A 109 9.39 4.59 1.39
N ALA A 110 8.19 4.09 1.61
CA ALA A 110 7.70 3.71 2.93
C ALA A 110 6.84 2.44 2.83
N GLU A 111 6.35 1.97 3.98
CA GLU A 111 5.38 0.90 4.00
C GLU A 111 4.09 1.31 3.26
N LEU A 112 3.55 0.36 2.48
CA LEU A 112 2.42 0.60 1.59
C LEU A 112 1.10 0.14 2.22
N GLY A 113 0.34 1.11 2.71
CA GLY A 113 -1.02 0.93 3.18
C GLY A 113 -2.05 0.75 2.07
N ILE A 114 -3.32 0.68 2.47
CA ILE A 114 -4.48 0.72 1.57
C ILE A 114 -5.28 1.98 1.94
N PRO A 115 -5.56 2.90 1.01
CA PRO A 115 -6.37 4.08 1.29
C PRO A 115 -7.77 3.65 1.71
N LYS A 116 -8.35 4.32 2.71
CA LYS A 116 -9.68 4.01 3.21
C LYS A 116 -10.72 4.00 2.08
N GLY A 117 -11.57 2.99 2.06
CA GLY A 117 -12.59 2.80 1.01
C GLY A 117 -12.12 1.96 -0.19
N PHE A 118 -10.93 1.38 -0.11
CA PHE A 118 -10.38 0.40 -1.05
C PHE A 118 -9.95 -0.88 -0.32
N LYS A 119 -9.73 -1.95 -1.08
CA LYS A 119 -9.11 -3.21 -0.66
C LYS A 119 -7.93 -3.54 -1.57
N ARG A 120 -7.19 -4.59 -1.24
CA ARG A 120 -6.11 -5.14 -2.07
C ARG A 120 -6.61 -6.37 -2.81
N LYS A 121 -6.26 -6.47 -4.10
CA LYS A 121 -6.47 -7.66 -4.93
C LYS A 121 -5.68 -8.87 -4.43
#